data_AF-A0A1H9V3N6-F1
#
_entry.id   AF-A0A1H9V3N6-F1
#
_cell.length_a   1.000
_cell.length_b   1.000
_cell.length_c   1.000
_cell.angle_alpha   90.00
_cell.angle_beta   90.00
_cell.angle_gamma   90.00
#
_symmetry.space_group_name_H-M   'P 1'
#
loop_
_entity.id
_entity.type
_entity.pdbx_description
1 polymer ?
#
loop_
_entity_poly.entity_id
_entity_poly.type
_entity_poly.pdbx_seq_one_letter_code
_entity_poly.pdbx_strand_id
1 'polypeptide(L)'
;MVNMSEKQIDDLLEQVHSLHKKAVAGDANAVQNAHQFLEKARASYPGNPLLDAYHGSTMILIGRDETKPLDRLRWVESGLGLLDEAVSADPDNAVIRLIRGKSSYRLPEKHFQRARTTIDDYIFIIDKEKLGNRLLDNQGSLQLMYELGELYYKIDEKQDAIYYWKQLRNETDDPDFHHLLNMKLKQIEGQSYSDPTPERKQPMSVLISKAARVTGSELQYWAEQQQTAAKQIVPQQQPRSRSYLKKRRNKRWR
;
A
#
# COMPACT_ATOMS: atom_id res chain seq x y z
N MET A 1 20.50 -28.87 12.10
CA MET A 1 20.05 -27.52 12.46
C MET A 1 21.28 -26.73 12.86
N VAL A 2 21.69 -25.75 12.05
CA VAL A 2 22.82 -24.88 12.41
C VAL A 2 22.28 -23.88 13.41
N ASN A 3 22.65 -24.04 14.68
CA ASN A 3 22.33 -23.07 15.72
C ASN A 3 23.30 -21.90 15.55
N MET A 4 22.80 -20.78 15.06
CA MET A 4 23.63 -19.60 14.81
C MET A 4 23.72 -18.72 16.05
N SER A 5 24.86 -18.04 16.19
CA SER A 5 25.03 -17.06 17.27
C SER A 5 24.19 -15.83 16.98
N GLU A 6 23.67 -15.16 18.01
CA GLU A 6 22.92 -13.90 17.93
C GLU A 6 23.57 -12.89 16.98
N LYS A 7 24.91 -12.74 17.06
CA LYS A 7 25.70 -11.88 16.18
C LYS A 7 25.44 -12.09 14.67
N GLN A 8 25.26 -13.33 14.24
CA GLN A 8 25.07 -13.61 12.82
C GLN A 8 23.64 -13.28 12.34
N ILE A 9 22.67 -13.28 13.25
CA ILE A 9 21.31 -12.79 12.97
C ILE A 9 21.33 -11.26 12.90
N ASP A 10 22.07 -10.60 13.80
CA ASP A 10 22.22 -9.15 13.79
C ASP A 10 22.89 -8.67 12.49
N ASP A 11 24.02 -9.27 12.09
CA ASP A 11 24.71 -8.95 10.83
C ASP A 11 23.77 -9.13 9.61
N LEU A 12 22.94 -10.17 9.63
CA LEU A 12 21.94 -10.43 8.59
C LEU A 12 20.87 -9.34 8.56
N LEU A 13 20.33 -8.94 9.71
CA LEU A 13 19.29 -7.93 9.81
C LEU A 13 19.82 -6.54 9.42
N GLU A 14 21.07 -6.20 9.77
CA GLU A 14 21.73 -4.98 9.30
C GLU A 14 21.82 -4.93 7.77
N GLN A 15 22.18 -6.06 7.15
CA GLN A 15 22.26 -6.16 5.70
C GLN A 15 20.88 -6.02 5.03
N VAL A 16 19.85 -6.68 5.59
CA VAL A 16 18.45 -6.52 5.14
C VAL A 16 18.03 -5.06 5.24
N HIS A 17 18.25 -4.42 6.38
CA HIS A 17 17.87 -3.04 6.60
C HIS A 17 18.57 -2.10 5.61
N SER A 18 19.87 -2.27 5.39
CA SER A 18 20.66 -1.46 4.47
C SER A 18 20.17 -1.57 3.01
N LEU A 19 19.91 -2.79 2.54
CA LEU A 19 19.37 -3.04 1.20
C LEU A 19 17.95 -2.47 1.06
N HIS A 20 17.09 -2.73 2.04
CA HIS A 20 15.70 -2.26 2.05
C HIS A 20 15.62 -0.73 2.03
N LYS A 21 16.45 -0.05 2.83
CA LYS A 21 16.52 1.43 2.83
C LYS A 21 16.83 2.00 1.44
N LYS A 22 17.79 1.41 0.72
CA LYS A 22 18.11 1.81 -0.66
C LYS A 22 16.97 1.50 -1.64
N ALA A 23 16.35 0.32 -1.49
CA ALA A 23 15.20 -0.09 -2.30
C ALA A 23 14.00 0.86 -2.15
N VAL A 24 13.68 1.26 -0.92
CA VAL A 24 12.62 2.25 -0.59
C VAL A 24 12.95 3.63 -1.17
N ALA A 25 14.24 3.98 -1.25
CA ALA A 25 14.72 5.23 -1.85
C ALA A 25 14.69 5.23 -3.39
N GLY A 26 14.34 4.12 -4.04
CA GLY A 26 14.16 4.04 -5.50
C GLY A 26 15.25 3.29 -6.25
N ASP A 27 16.22 2.68 -5.56
CA ASP A 27 17.26 1.88 -6.21
C ASP A 27 16.70 0.50 -6.62
N ALA A 28 16.44 0.33 -7.92
CA ALA A 28 15.92 -0.92 -8.49
C ALA A 28 16.91 -2.10 -8.35
N ASN A 29 18.23 -1.85 -8.37
CA ASN A 29 19.21 -2.90 -8.13
C ASN A 29 19.15 -3.35 -6.67
N ALA A 30 18.97 -2.42 -5.74
CA ALA A 30 18.79 -2.75 -4.33
C ALA A 30 17.51 -3.56 -4.08
N VAL A 31 16.42 -3.31 -4.84
CA VAL A 31 15.19 -4.15 -4.79
C VAL A 31 15.50 -5.59 -5.16
N GLN A 32 16.18 -5.83 -6.28
CA GLN A 32 16.52 -7.19 -6.72
C GLN A 32 17.50 -7.88 -5.76
N ASN A 33 18.51 -7.15 -5.29
CA ASN A 33 19.47 -7.66 -4.31
C ASN A 33 18.80 -8.01 -2.98
N ALA A 34 17.89 -7.15 -2.49
CA ALA A 34 17.10 -7.42 -1.29
C ALA A 34 16.25 -8.69 -1.45
N HIS A 35 15.57 -8.84 -2.59
CA HIS A 35 14.73 -10.00 -2.86
C HIS A 35 15.53 -11.30 -2.82
N GLN A 36 16.62 -11.39 -3.59
CA GLN A 36 17.47 -12.57 -3.63
C GLN A 36 18.11 -12.89 -2.27
N PHE A 37 18.50 -11.85 -1.52
CA PHE A 37 19.06 -12.01 -0.19
C PHE A 37 18.02 -12.55 0.79
N LEU A 38 16.81 -11.98 0.77
CA LEU A 38 15.71 -12.37 1.65
C LEU A 38 15.18 -13.77 1.33
N GLU A 39 15.16 -14.21 0.07
CA GLU A 39 14.83 -15.60 -0.25
C GLU A 39 15.80 -16.59 0.42
N LYS A 40 17.11 -16.32 0.32
CA LYS A 40 18.14 -17.16 0.97
C LYS A 40 18.06 -17.09 2.50
N ALA A 41 17.85 -15.88 3.03
CA ALA A 41 17.71 -15.67 4.48
C ALA A 41 16.51 -16.45 5.01
N ARG A 42 15.32 -16.33 4.40
CA ARG A 42 14.12 -17.04 4.83
C ARG A 42 14.23 -18.56 4.69
N ALA A 43 14.94 -19.05 3.67
CA ALA A 43 15.25 -20.48 3.54
C ALA A 43 16.19 -20.98 4.64
N SER A 44 17.13 -20.15 5.07
CA SER A 44 18.11 -20.47 6.11
C SER A 44 17.53 -20.31 7.52
N TYR A 45 16.57 -19.39 7.71
CA TYR A 45 15.91 -19.07 8.97
C TYR A 45 14.38 -19.02 8.79
N PRO A 46 13.75 -20.18 8.58
CA PRO A 46 12.30 -20.24 8.44
C PRO A 46 11.62 -19.81 9.75
N GLY A 47 10.47 -19.15 9.64
CA GLY A 47 9.67 -18.76 10.81
C GLY A 47 10.16 -17.51 11.53
N ASN A 48 10.94 -16.64 10.87
CA ASN A 48 11.26 -15.31 11.36
C ASN A 48 10.32 -14.26 10.71
N PRO A 49 9.31 -13.76 11.44
CA PRO A 49 8.30 -12.85 10.89
C PRO A 49 8.88 -11.52 10.41
N LEU A 50 10.01 -11.06 10.98
CA LEU A 50 10.66 -9.83 10.54
C LEU A 50 11.28 -9.98 9.14
N LEU A 51 11.87 -11.14 8.84
CA LEU A 51 12.35 -11.44 7.49
C LEU A 51 11.19 -11.53 6.48
N ASP A 52 10.07 -12.14 6.90
CA ASP A 52 8.84 -12.16 6.09
C ASP A 52 8.36 -10.73 5.80
N ALA A 53 8.34 -9.86 6.80
CA ALA A 53 7.92 -8.47 6.64
C ALA A 53 8.80 -7.69 5.65
N TYR A 54 10.12 -7.77 5.80
CA TYR A 54 11.04 -7.14 4.85
C TYR A 54 10.90 -7.70 3.45
N HIS A 55 10.65 -9.01 3.32
CA HIS A 55 10.46 -9.64 2.02
C HIS A 55 9.15 -9.21 1.37
N GLY A 56 8.05 -9.19 2.11
CA GLY A 56 6.76 -8.71 1.61
C GLY A 56 6.82 -7.25 1.14
N SER A 57 7.48 -6.38 1.92
CA SER A 57 7.73 -4.99 1.49
C SER A 57 8.59 -4.93 0.21
N THR A 58 9.62 -5.77 0.10
CA THR A 58 10.48 -5.85 -1.09
C THR A 58 9.70 -6.32 -2.32
N MET A 59 8.78 -7.28 -2.18
CA MET A 59 7.91 -7.74 -3.26
C MET A 59 6.98 -6.62 -3.78
N ILE A 60 6.46 -5.77 -2.89
CA ILE A 60 5.70 -4.57 -3.29
C ILE A 60 6.60 -3.61 -4.10
N LEU A 61 7.87 -3.45 -3.72
CA LEU A 61 8.83 -2.64 -4.46
C LEU A 61 9.20 -3.26 -5.82
N ILE A 62 9.24 -4.59 -5.95
CA ILE A 62 9.35 -5.25 -7.26
C ILE A 62 8.14 -4.87 -8.12
N GLY A 63 6.93 -4.90 -7.56
CA GLY A 63 5.72 -4.45 -8.25
C GLY A 63 5.82 -3.00 -8.75
N ARG A 64 6.41 -2.09 -7.97
CA ARG A 64 6.68 -0.69 -8.38
C ARG A 64 7.54 -0.63 -9.65
N ASP A 65 8.59 -1.47 -9.71
CA ASP A 65 9.57 -1.45 -10.80
C ASP A 65 9.14 -2.30 -12.02
N GLU A 66 8.14 -3.17 -11.85
CA GLU A 66 7.62 -4.04 -12.89
C GLU A 66 6.85 -3.26 -13.98
N THR A 67 7.10 -3.62 -15.24
CA THR A 67 6.50 -3.02 -16.43
C THR A 67 5.21 -3.70 -16.86
N LYS A 68 5.09 -5.02 -16.60
CA LYS A 68 3.92 -5.81 -16.96
C LYS A 68 2.81 -5.66 -15.91
N PRO A 69 1.62 -5.16 -16.28
CA PRO A 69 0.57 -4.87 -15.29
C PRO A 69 0.13 -6.06 -14.43
N LEU A 70 0.03 -7.25 -15.03
CA LEU A 70 -0.38 -8.46 -14.29
C LEU A 70 0.71 -8.94 -13.33
N ASP A 71 1.97 -8.92 -13.74
CA ASP A 71 3.08 -9.30 -12.86
C ASP A 71 3.21 -8.30 -11.71
N ARG A 72 3.03 -7.00 -11.98
CA ARG A 72 2.98 -5.95 -10.96
C ARG A 72 1.94 -6.24 -9.89
N LEU A 73 0.69 -6.53 -10.29
CA LEU A 73 -0.38 -6.83 -9.33
C LEU A 73 -0.06 -8.07 -8.51
N ARG A 74 0.39 -9.15 -9.16
CA ARG A 74 0.78 -10.38 -8.47
C ARG A 74 1.85 -10.13 -7.42
N TRP A 75 2.88 -9.35 -7.74
CA TRP A 75 3.95 -9.02 -6.80
C TRP A 75 3.44 -8.22 -5.60
N VAL A 76 2.59 -7.21 -5.83
CA VAL A 76 2.02 -6.41 -4.74
C VAL A 76 1.10 -7.26 -3.86
N GLU A 77 0.20 -8.06 -4.44
CA GLU A 77 -0.72 -8.93 -3.69
C GLU A 77 0.04 -9.98 -2.87
N SER A 78 1.04 -10.60 -3.46
CA SER A 78 1.87 -11.59 -2.76
C SER A 78 2.67 -10.93 -1.63
N GLY A 79 3.18 -9.72 -1.85
CA GLY A 79 3.88 -8.95 -0.82
C GLY A 79 2.97 -8.52 0.33
N LEU A 80 1.72 -8.12 0.03
CA LEU A 80 0.71 -7.80 1.04
C LEU A 80 0.32 -9.02 1.87
N GLY A 81 0.09 -10.17 1.23
CA GLY A 81 -0.20 -11.43 1.92
C GLY A 81 0.91 -11.79 2.91
N LEU A 82 2.18 -11.70 2.48
CA LEU A 82 3.31 -11.99 3.34
C LEU A 82 3.46 -11.00 4.51
N LEU A 83 3.14 -9.72 4.31
CA LEU A 83 3.10 -8.73 5.39
C LEU A 83 1.99 -9.01 6.41
N ASP A 84 0.82 -9.46 5.95
CA ASP A 84 -0.29 -9.81 6.82
C ASP A 84 0.02 -11.07 7.64
N GLU A 85 0.67 -12.07 7.03
CA GLU A 85 1.19 -13.25 7.73
C GLU A 85 2.25 -12.87 8.78
N ALA A 86 3.19 -11.98 8.44
CA ALA A 86 4.21 -11.51 9.37
C ALA A 86 3.63 -10.83 10.61
N VAL A 87 2.65 -9.92 10.44
CA VAL A 87 1.96 -9.29 11.58
C VAL A 87 1.13 -10.33 12.36
N SER A 88 0.52 -11.29 11.68
CA SER A 88 -0.25 -12.34 12.37
C SER A 88 0.63 -13.24 13.22
N ALA A 89 1.87 -13.49 12.79
CA ALA A 89 2.85 -14.31 13.50
C ALA A 89 3.48 -13.59 14.70
N ASP A 90 3.66 -12.27 14.62
CA ASP A 90 4.20 -11.44 15.72
C ASP A 90 3.46 -10.09 15.82
N PRO A 91 2.23 -10.09 16.40
CA PRO A 91 1.33 -8.95 16.36
C PRO A 91 1.75 -7.79 17.27
N ASP A 92 2.69 -7.99 18.20
CA ASP A 92 3.16 -6.94 19.11
C ASP A 92 4.45 -6.25 18.62
N ASN A 93 5.00 -6.71 17.50
CA ASN A 93 6.24 -6.19 16.94
C ASN A 93 6.00 -4.90 16.13
N ALA A 94 6.36 -3.77 16.74
CA ALA A 94 6.19 -2.44 16.16
C ALA A 94 6.95 -2.26 14.84
N VAL A 95 8.11 -2.93 14.65
CA VAL A 95 8.88 -2.85 13.40
C VAL A 95 8.11 -3.50 12.26
N ILE A 96 7.56 -4.69 12.48
CA ILE A 96 6.78 -5.42 11.46
C ILE A 96 5.55 -4.62 11.04
N ARG A 97 4.79 -4.08 12.01
CA ARG A 97 3.65 -3.21 11.74
C ARG A 97 4.05 -1.93 11.00
N LEU A 98 5.18 -1.33 11.36
CA LEU A 98 5.69 -0.14 10.66
C LEU A 98 6.01 -0.47 9.19
N ILE A 99 6.67 -1.60 8.93
CA ILE A 99 6.95 -2.07 7.57
C ILE A 99 5.65 -2.27 6.79
N ARG A 100 4.65 -2.95 7.36
CA ARG A 100 3.35 -3.18 6.71
C ARG A 100 2.61 -1.87 6.44
N GLY A 101 2.51 -1.00 7.44
CA GLY A 101 1.84 0.29 7.31
C GLY A 101 2.50 1.19 6.26
N LYS A 102 3.83 1.37 6.31
CA LYS A 102 4.57 2.20 5.33
C LYS A 102 4.49 1.65 3.91
N SER A 103 4.48 0.32 3.75
CA SER A 103 4.33 -0.34 2.45
C SER A 103 2.92 -0.13 1.90
N SER A 104 1.90 -0.27 2.76
CA SER A 104 0.48 -0.16 2.42
C SER A 104 0.04 1.29 2.13
N TYR A 105 0.56 2.27 2.87
CA TYR A 105 0.21 3.68 2.75
C TYR A 105 0.33 4.23 1.31
N ARG A 106 1.34 3.74 0.58
CA ARG A 106 1.66 4.19 -0.79
C ARG A 106 0.76 3.55 -1.86
N LEU A 107 -0.08 2.60 -1.51
CA LEU A 107 -0.91 1.87 -2.47
C LEU A 107 -2.22 2.61 -2.79
N PRO A 108 -2.74 2.49 -4.01
CA PRO A 108 -4.05 3.00 -4.38
C PRO A 108 -5.19 2.35 -3.60
N GLU A 109 -5.95 3.17 -2.87
CA GLU A 109 -6.99 2.67 -1.97
C GLU A 109 -8.13 1.96 -2.71
N LYS A 110 -8.53 2.46 -3.88
CA LYS A 110 -9.62 1.88 -4.69
C LYS A 110 -9.38 0.41 -5.07
N HIS A 111 -8.13 -0.05 -5.06
CA HIS A 111 -7.78 -1.40 -5.48
C HIS A 111 -7.37 -2.28 -4.30
N PHE A 112 -6.48 -1.78 -3.45
CA PHE A 112 -5.89 -2.59 -2.39
C PHE A 112 -6.63 -2.48 -1.04
N GLN A 113 -7.44 -1.44 -0.84
CA GLN A 113 -8.28 -1.25 0.35
C GLN A 113 -7.48 -1.38 1.66
N ARG A 114 -6.32 -0.70 1.75
CA ARG A 114 -5.35 -0.89 2.84
C ARG A 114 -5.38 0.22 3.87
N ALA A 115 -6.20 1.26 3.69
CA ALA A 115 -6.20 2.40 4.59
C ALA A 115 -6.51 2.01 6.04
N ARG A 116 -7.57 1.20 6.29
CA ARG A 116 -7.92 0.76 7.65
C ARG A 116 -6.80 -0.03 8.33
N THR A 117 -6.22 -1.02 7.64
CA THR A 117 -5.07 -1.77 8.17
C THR A 117 -3.88 -0.87 8.48
N THR A 118 -3.62 0.13 7.63
CA THR A 118 -2.52 1.08 7.85
C THR A 118 -2.80 2.00 9.04
N ILE A 119 -4.05 2.45 9.21
CA ILE A 119 -4.51 3.23 10.37
C ILE A 119 -4.25 2.43 11.65
N ASP A 120 -4.67 1.17 11.70
CA ASP A 120 -4.48 0.30 12.88
C ASP A 120 -3.00 0.14 13.24
N ASP A 121 -2.14 -0.09 12.24
CA ASP A 121 -0.69 -0.19 12.45
C ASP A 121 -0.09 1.13 12.95
N TYR A 122 -0.49 2.26 12.39
CA TYR A 122 0.03 3.57 12.76
C TYR A 122 -0.40 3.97 14.17
N ILE A 123 -1.65 3.72 14.55
CA ILE A 123 -2.14 3.95 15.92
C ILE A 123 -1.34 3.11 16.91
N PHE A 124 -1.17 1.81 16.61
CA PHE A 124 -0.38 0.92 17.47
C PHE A 124 1.04 1.48 17.72
N ILE A 125 1.71 1.96 16.67
CA ILE A 125 3.07 2.51 16.79
C ILE A 125 3.06 3.81 17.59
N ILE A 126 2.13 4.74 17.31
CA ILE A 126 2.02 6.02 18.02
C ILE A 126 1.78 5.79 19.51
N ASP A 127 0.93 4.83 19.87
CA ASP A 127 0.65 4.52 21.28
C ASP A 127 1.86 3.90 21.97
N LYS A 128 2.64 3.05 21.28
CA LYS A 128 3.90 2.51 21.80
C LYS A 128 4.96 3.60 22.01
N GLU A 129 5.09 4.55 21.08
CA GLU A 129 5.98 5.72 21.21
C GLU A 129 5.63 6.55 22.45
N LYS A 130 4.34 6.82 22.68
CA LYS A 130 3.84 7.57 23.85
C LYS A 130 4.15 6.88 25.18
N LEU A 131 4.22 5.56 25.19
CA LEU A 131 4.61 4.75 26.35
C LEU A 131 6.14 4.67 26.55
N GLY A 132 6.94 5.38 25.74
CA GLY A 132 8.39 5.45 25.85
C GLY A 132 9.15 4.42 25.01
N ASN A 133 8.46 3.59 24.22
CA ASN A 133 9.09 2.62 23.32
C ASN A 133 9.47 3.30 22.00
N ARG A 134 10.50 4.14 22.05
CA ARG A 134 10.92 4.96 20.92
C ARG A 134 11.62 4.12 19.84
N LEU A 135 10.87 3.79 18.80
CA LEU A 135 11.28 3.20 17.53
C LEU A 135 11.66 4.28 16.50
N LEU A 136 10.97 5.42 16.51
CA LEU A 136 11.13 6.47 15.51
C LEU A 136 11.93 7.67 16.04
N ASP A 137 12.66 8.34 15.14
CA ASP A 137 13.16 9.67 15.42
C ASP A 137 12.01 10.70 15.40
N ASN A 138 12.29 11.93 15.87
CA ASN A 138 11.24 12.95 15.98
C ASN A 138 10.53 13.19 14.63
N GLN A 139 11.32 13.29 13.55
CA GLN A 139 10.77 13.52 12.21
C GLN A 139 9.90 12.35 11.74
N GLY A 140 10.30 11.11 12.01
CA GLY A 140 9.53 9.91 11.70
C GLY A 140 8.19 9.87 12.41
N SER A 141 8.15 10.24 13.71
CA SER A 141 6.91 10.32 14.49
C SER A 141 5.96 11.39 13.96
N LEU A 142 6.46 12.60 13.67
CA LEU A 142 5.67 13.68 13.08
C LEU A 142 5.11 13.29 11.70
N GLN A 143 5.93 12.66 10.86
CA GLN A 143 5.51 12.17 9.55
C GLN A 143 4.42 11.09 9.69
N LEU A 144 4.55 10.17 10.64
CA LEU A 144 3.55 9.12 10.89
C LEU A 144 2.18 9.72 11.26
N MET A 145 2.16 10.72 12.14
CA MET A 145 0.92 11.43 12.52
C MET A 145 0.29 12.19 11.36
N TYR A 146 1.11 12.81 10.51
CA TYR A 146 0.61 13.48 9.30
C TYR A 146 -0.05 12.48 8.34
N GLU A 147 0.65 11.38 8.06
CA GLU A 147 0.15 10.32 7.18
C GLU A 147 -1.11 9.65 7.74
N LEU A 148 -1.25 9.56 9.07
CA LEU A 148 -2.47 9.06 9.71
C LEU A 148 -3.68 9.95 9.40
N GLY A 149 -3.54 11.27 9.49
CA GLY A 149 -4.61 12.18 9.08
C GLY A 149 -4.94 12.07 7.58
N GLU A 150 -3.94 11.86 6.71
CA GLU A 150 -4.18 11.60 5.28
C GLU A 150 -4.94 10.30 5.04
N LEU A 151 -4.68 9.25 5.83
CA LEU A 151 -5.38 7.98 5.74
C LEU A 151 -6.86 8.11 6.13
N TYR A 152 -7.15 8.81 7.23
CA TYR A 152 -8.53 9.10 7.63
C TYR A 152 -9.27 9.93 6.58
N TYR A 153 -8.62 10.96 6.05
CA TYR A 153 -9.20 11.77 4.97
C TYR A 153 -9.49 10.94 3.71
N LYS A 154 -8.58 10.02 3.35
CA LYS A 154 -8.70 9.12 2.20
C LYS A 154 -9.92 8.17 2.30
N ILE A 155 -10.35 7.82 3.51
CA ILE A 155 -11.56 7.00 3.76
C ILE A 155 -12.79 7.81 4.17
N ASP A 156 -12.77 9.13 3.93
CA ASP A 156 -13.85 10.09 4.22
C ASP A 156 -14.19 10.26 5.72
N GLU A 157 -13.30 9.81 6.61
CA GLU A 157 -13.39 10.01 8.06
C GLU A 157 -12.77 11.38 8.44
N LYS A 158 -13.38 12.46 7.94
CA LYS A 158 -12.80 13.82 7.98
C LYS A 158 -12.58 14.37 9.39
N GLN A 159 -13.40 13.98 10.37
CA GLN A 159 -13.25 14.47 11.75
C GLN A 159 -11.98 13.93 12.39
N ASP A 160 -11.67 12.65 12.18
CA ASP A 160 -10.44 12.04 12.67
C ASP A 160 -9.20 12.62 11.97
N ALA A 161 -9.30 12.88 10.66
CA ALA A 161 -8.25 13.59 9.93
C ALA A 161 -7.95 14.97 10.54
N ILE A 162 -9.00 15.77 10.81
CA ILE A 162 -8.87 17.08 11.47
C ILE A 162 -8.24 16.93 12.86
N TYR A 163 -8.68 15.94 13.63
CA TYR A 163 -8.17 15.69 14.97
C TYR A 163 -6.65 15.48 14.96
N TYR A 164 -6.16 14.52 14.17
CA TYR A 164 -4.73 14.21 14.10
C TYR A 164 -3.89 15.36 13.54
N TRP A 165 -4.40 16.09 12.52
CA TRP A 165 -3.70 17.25 11.99
C TRP A 165 -3.65 18.43 12.96
N LYS A 166 -4.70 18.65 13.76
CA LYS A 166 -4.67 19.67 14.83
C LYS A 166 -3.73 19.27 15.96
N GLN A 167 -3.68 17.99 16.34
CA GLN A 167 -2.71 17.50 17.32
C GLN A 167 -1.29 17.72 16.84
N LEU A 168 -0.97 17.25 15.63
CA LEU A 168 0.36 17.42 15.05
C LEU A 168 0.77 18.90 14.98
N ARG A 169 -0.16 19.79 14.60
CA ARG A 169 0.11 21.24 14.54
C ARG A 169 0.47 21.84 15.91
N ASN A 170 -0.01 21.27 17.01
CA ASN A 170 0.29 21.76 18.35
C ASN A 170 1.59 21.16 18.91
N GLU A 171 2.06 20.03 18.36
CA GLU A 171 3.25 19.30 18.83
C GLU A 171 4.53 19.66 18.07
N THR A 172 4.41 20.24 16.88
CA THR A 172 5.56 20.57 16.02
C THR A 172 5.81 22.08 15.97
N ASP A 173 7.09 22.46 15.96
CA ASP A 173 7.56 23.81 15.62
C ASP A 173 8.05 23.91 14.16
N ASP A 174 7.91 22.83 13.38
CA ASP A 174 8.38 22.78 12.00
C ASP A 174 7.48 23.63 11.07
N PRO A 175 8.03 24.69 10.44
CA PRO A 175 7.27 25.59 9.59
C PRO A 175 6.68 24.90 8.35
N ASP A 176 7.34 23.86 7.82
CA ASP A 176 6.85 23.12 6.65
C ASP A 176 5.60 22.32 7.03
N PHE A 177 5.60 21.68 8.20
CA PHE A 177 4.41 21.02 8.72
C PHE A 177 3.28 22.01 8.99
N HIS A 178 3.56 23.17 9.60
CA HIS A 178 2.52 24.19 9.79
C HIS A 178 1.88 24.64 8.47
N HIS A 179 2.70 24.89 7.44
CA HIS A 179 2.20 25.25 6.12
C HIS A 179 1.29 24.17 5.52
N LEU A 180 1.78 22.92 5.52
CA LEU A 180 1.06 21.76 4.98
C LEU A 180 -0.27 21.52 5.71
N LEU A 181 -0.27 21.54 7.04
CA LEU A 181 -1.45 21.33 7.87
C LEU A 181 -2.49 22.44 7.67
N ASN A 182 -2.06 23.70 7.52
CA ASN A 182 -2.96 24.80 7.22
C ASN A 182 -3.64 24.65 5.85
N MET A 183 -2.92 24.16 4.83
CA MET A 183 -3.53 23.85 3.54
C MET A 183 -4.58 22.74 3.66
N LYS A 184 -4.25 21.67 4.37
CA LYS A 184 -5.12 20.50 4.54
C LYS A 184 -6.40 20.82 5.31
N LEU A 185 -6.28 21.57 6.41
CA LEU A 185 -7.44 21.99 7.21
C LEU A 185 -8.37 22.92 6.41
N LYS A 186 -7.83 23.90 5.68
CA LYS A 186 -8.62 24.77 4.80
C LYS A 186 -9.33 24.01 3.68
N GLN A 187 -8.70 22.97 3.15
CA GLN A 187 -9.32 22.13 2.12
C GLN A 187 -10.60 21.46 2.64
N ILE A 188 -10.58 20.94 3.87
CA ILE A 188 -11.78 20.33 4.47
C ILE A 188 -12.85 21.38 4.79
N GLU A 189 -12.46 22.54 5.32
CA GLU A 189 -13.39 23.65 5.61
C GLU A 189 -14.11 24.15 4.34
N GLY A 190 -13.37 24.31 3.24
CA GLY A 190 -13.93 24.70 1.95
C GLY A 190 -14.83 23.64 1.31
N GLN A 191 -14.61 22.35 1.58
CA GLN A 191 -15.50 21.27 1.13
C GLN A 191 -16.82 21.21 1.91
N SER A 192 -16.92 21.90 3.05
CA SER A 192 -18.17 22.03 3.79
C SER A 192 -19.16 23.01 3.14
N TYR A 193 -18.76 23.73 2.08
CA TYR A 193 -19.60 24.64 1.28
C TYR A 193 -19.27 24.54 -0.23
N SER A 194 -19.97 23.67 -0.97
CA SER A 194 -20.27 23.87 -2.42
C SER A 194 -21.17 22.76 -3.02
N ASP A 195 -22.20 23.20 -3.74
CA ASP A 195 -23.10 22.49 -4.66
C ASP A 195 -22.34 21.58 -5.67
N PRO A 196 -22.92 20.48 -6.19
CA PRO A 196 -22.17 19.47 -6.92
C PRO A 196 -21.87 19.93 -8.35
N THR A 197 -20.60 20.19 -8.63
CA THR A 197 -20.05 20.26 -10.00
C THR A 197 -18.68 19.56 -10.09
N PRO A 198 -18.31 19.05 -11.28
CA PRO A 198 -17.52 17.83 -11.40
C PRO A 198 -16.01 18.01 -11.18
N GLU A 199 -15.43 16.95 -10.61
CA GLU A 199 -14.02 16.66 -10.31
C GLU A 199 -12.96 17.59 -10.90
N ARG A 200 -12.34 18.39 -10.02
CA ARG A 200 -11.10 19.12 -10.27
C ARG A 200 -9.92 18.34 -9.73
N LYS A 201 -9.01 17.89 -10.62
CA LYS A 201 -7.76 17.18 -10.26
C LYS A 201 -6.89 18.07 -9.36
N GLN A 202 -6.64 17.63 -8.12
CA GLN A 202 -5.80 18.31 -7.13
C GLN A 202 -4.31 18.01 -7.38
N PRO A 203 -3.38 18.99 -7.26
CA PRO A 203 -1.95 18.74 -7.41
C PRO A 203 -1.31 18.17 -6.14
N MET A 204 -0.27 17.37 -6.36
CA MET A 204 0.44 16.50 -5.42
C MET A 204 1.14 17.21 -4.25
N SER A 205 1.21 16.50 -3.13
CA SER A 205 2.00 16.81 -1.93
C SER A 205 3.47 17.12 -2.23
N VAL A 206 3.89 18.35 -1.95
CA VAL A 206 5.30 18.77 -1.94
C VAL A 206 5.92 18.36 -0.61
N LEU A 207 6.37 17.11 -0.52
CA LEU A 207 7.57 16.69 0.23
C LEU A 207 8.30 15.66 -0.64
N ILE A 208 9.00 16.19 -1.64
CA ILE A 208 9.85 15.44 -2.56
C ILE A 208 11.26 15.45 -1.97
N SER A 209 11.61 14.43 -1.21
CA SER A 209 13.00 14.01 -1.08
C SER A 209 13.36 13.19 -2.33
N LYS A 210 14.29 13.73 -3.12
CA LYS A 210 14.93 13.20 -4.34
C LYS A 210 14.88 11.68 -4.54
N ALA A 211 14.06 11.27 -5.50
CA ALA A 211 14.30 10.26 -6.55
C ALA A 211 12.92 9.81 -7.06
N ALA A 212 12.74 9.89 -8.37
CA ALA A 212 11.52 9.64 -9.15
C ALA A 212 10.50 8.69 -8.48
N ARG A 213 9.42 9.27 -7.93
CA ARG A 213 8.25 8.50 -7.51
C ARG A 213 7.29 8.45 -8.69
N VAL A 214 7.12 7.26 -9.28
CA VAL A 214 5.88 6.91 -9.98
C VAL A 214 4.74 7.26 -9.02
N THR A 215 3.97 8.26 -9.38
CA THR A 215 2.91 8.82 -8.54
C THR A 215 1.77 7.81 -8.46
N GLY A 216 1.08 7.75 -7.32
CA GLY A 216 -0.09 6.86 -7.15
C GLY A 216 -1.18 7.06 -8.21
N SER A 217 -1.18 8.21 -8.90
CA SER A 217 -2.03 8.49 -10.07
C SER A 217 -1.75 7.59 -11.27
N GLU A 218 -0.51 7.17 -11.51
CA GLU A 218 -0.23 6.17 -12.54
C GLU A 218 -0.80 4.82 -12.14
N LEU A 219 -0.62 4.34 -10.90
CA LEU A 219 -1.24 3.07 -10.50
C LEU A 219 -2.78 3.10 -10.53
N GLN A 220 -3.39 4.23 -10.18
CA GLN A 220 -4.85 4.41 -10.24
C GLN A 220 -5.38 4.41 -11.67
N TYR A 221 -4.74 5.15 -12.60
CA TYR A 221 -5.16 5.21 -14.00
C TYR A 221 -5.21 3.82 -14.66
N TRP A 222 -4.27 2.93 -14.30
CA TRP A 222 -4.14 1.62 -14.94
C TRP A 222 -5.13 0.60 -14.39
N ALA A 223 -5.45 0.66 -13.11
CA ALA A 223 -6.39 -0.26 -12.51
C ALA A 223 -7.85 0.14 -12.81
N GLU A 224 -8.12 1.41 -13.13
CA GLU A 224 -9.36 1.84 -13.78
C GLU A 224 -9.50 1.24 -15.22
N GLN A 225 -8.41 1.13 -15.98
CA GLN A 225 -8.40 0.47 -17.32
C GLN A 225 -8.67 -1.04 -17.27
N GLN A 226 -8.31 -1.70 -16.17
CA GLN A 226 -8.59 -3.13 -15.98
C GLN A 226 -10.05 -3.39 -15.61
N GLN A 227 -10.68 -2.51 -14.80
CA GLN A 227 -12.11 -2.61 -14.51
C GLN A 227 -12.97 -2.37 -15.75
N THR A 228 -12.55 -1.47 -16.66
CA THR A 228 -13.23 -1.28 -17.95
C THR A 228 -13.01 -2.48 -18.87
N ALA A 229 -11.81 -3.05 -18.93
CA ALA A 229 -11.53 -4.27 -19.71
C ALA A 229 -12.31 -5.49 -19.18
N ALA A 230 -12.36 -5.69 -17.86
CA ALA A 230 -13.13 -6.79 -17.25
C ALA A 230 -14.64 -6.62 -17.43
N LYS A 231 -15.17 -5.39 -17.43
CA LYS A 231 -16.58 -5.10 -17.76
C LYS A 231 -16.92 -5.30 -19.24
N GLN A 232 -15.94 -5.27 -20.14
CA GLN A 232 -16.13 -5.58 -21.56
C GLN A 232 -16.15 -7.09 -21.85
N ILE A 233 -15.69 -7.92 -20.91
CA ILE A 233 -15.78 -9.39 -20.98
C ILE A 233 -17.05 -9.84 -20.22
N VAL A 234 -18.22 -9.37 -20.66
CA VAL A 234 -19.50 -10.01 -20.36
C VAL A 234 -19.88 -10.80 -21.61
N PRO A 235 -20.00 -12.14 -21.57
CA PRO A 235 -20.40 -12.89 -22.76
C PRO A 235 -21.82 -12.46 -23.16
N GLN A 236 -21.99 -11.98 -24.39
CA GLN A 236 -23.29 -11.89 -25.02
C GLN A 236 -23.92 -13.28 -25.01
N GLN A 237 -24.83 -13.54 -24.07
CA GLN A 237 -25.68 -14.72 -24.10
C GLN A 237 -26.58 -14.60 -25.33
N GLN A 238 -26.27 -15.37 -26.37
CA GLN A 238 -27.14 -15.54 -27.53
C GLN A 238 -28.47 -16.16 -27.07
N PRO A 239 -29.63 -15.60 -27.45
CA PRO A 239 -30.91 -16.21 -27.13
C PRO A 239 -31.08 -17.50 -27.93
N ARG A 240 -31.27 -18.63 -27.23
CA ARG A 240 -31.66 -19.91 -27.81
C ARG A 240 -33.02 -19.79 -28.50
N SER A 241 -33.04 -19.74 -29.83
CA SER A 241 -34.28 -19.83 -30.61
C SER A 241 -34.78 -21.28 -30.65
N ARG A 242 -35.95 -21.49 -30.05
CA ARG A 242 -36.82 -22.66 -30.26
C ARG A 242 -37.68 -22.41 -31.50
N SER A 243 -37.48 -23.14 -32.59
CA SER A 243 -38.53 -23.34 -33.62
C SER A 243 -38.22 -24.49 -34.60
N TYR A 244 -38.53 -25.72 -34.19
CA TYR A 244 -38.80 -26.81 -35.14
C TYR A 244 -40.21 -27.33 -34.89
N LEU A 245 -41.17 -26.91 -35.73
CA LEU A 245 -42.42 -27.62 -36.02
C LEU A 245 -43.25 -26.84 -37.07
N LYS A 246 -43.17 -27.26 -38.34
CA LYS A 246 -44.30 -27.90 -39.08
C LYS A 246 -44.12 -27.85 -40.60
N LYS A 247 -44.05 -29.06 -41.15
CA LYS A 247 -44.88 -29.61 -42.24
C LYS A 247 -45.01 -28.78 -43.52
N ARG A 248 -44.50 -29.37 -44.61
CA ARG A 248 -45.30 -29.58 -45.82
C ARG A 248 -45.06 -30.97 -46.42
N ARG A 249 -46.15 -31.75 -46.43
CA ARG A 249 -46.41 -32.95 -47.26
C ARG A 249 -46.20 -32.54 -48.74
N ASN A 250 -45.80 -33.39 -49.69
CA ASN A 250 -46.46 -34.63 -50.10
C ASN A 250 -45.64 -35.25 -51.27
N LYS A 251 -45.56 -36.59 -51.33
CA LYS A 251 -45.75 -37.49 -52.50
C LYS A 251 -44.89 -37.25 -53.77
N ARG A 252 -44.30 -38.24 -54.46
CA ARG A 252 -44.78 -39.60 -54.80
C ARG A 252 -43.76 -40.24 -55.79
N TRP A 253 -43.57 -41.58 -55.72
CA TRP A 253 -43.09 -42.54 -56.76
C TRP A 253 -41.70 -42.28 -57.39
N ARG A 254 -40.78 -43.23 -57.57
CA ARG A 254 -40.79 -44.68 -57.71
C ARG A 254 -39.41 -45.20 -57.34
#